data_AF-A0A3C0EF36-F1
#
_entry.id   AF-A0A3C0EF36-F1
#
_cell.length_a   1.000
_cell.length_b   1.000
_cell.length_c   1.000
_cell.angle_alpha   90.00
_cell.angle_beta   90.00
_cell.angle_gamma   90.00
#
_symmetry.space_group_name_H-M   'P 1'
#
loop_
_entity.id
_entity.type
_entity.pdbx_description
1 polymer ?
#
loop_
_entity_poly.entity_id
_entity_poly.type
_entity_poly.pdbx_seq_one_letter_code
_entity_poly.pdbx_strand_id
1 'polypeptide(L)'
;MSSDANRADSELSGGNGALTMDRLAEFQQSFDANPSNRLMQNAVTQHDVNDIALNRSIVTEADHTFSTVLDDWGVTNQARTGRCWMFAGLNLFRAGTRNIMNVKQFEFSQNYLMFWDKMERANFVLEAIIETADRTVDDRTVAWLLQRSIEDGGQWDMFVGLVKKHGVAPKTVMTETQSSASSMRMNSMLNYQMRQGAKKIRDSYAGESGLEEMRRVKDETLEVIHHVLSIHLGTPPSEFDWQWKDKDGKFHRDGQMTPLEFADKYVDTPWQDYVCLVHDPRETSPMDRTYTIAYLGNMVDA
;
A
#
# COMPACT_ATOMS: atom_id res chain seq x y z
N MET A 1 -37.36 -69.12 11.94
CA MET A 1 -37.92 -67.80 12.30
C MET A 1 -37.01 -67.25 13.37
N SER A 2 -36.12 -66.35 12.98
CA SER A 2 -36.26 -64.90 13.25
C SER A 2 -35.79 -64.63 14.68
N SER A 3 -34.98 -63.64 15.03
CA SER A 3 -34.28 -62.54 14.36
C SER A 3 -33.84 -61.70 15.55
N ASP A 4 -32.56 -61.33 15.65
CA ASP A 4 -32.03 -60.23 16.49
C ASP A 4 -30.51 -60.28 16.24
N ALA A 5 -29.90 -59.53 15.32
CA ALA A 5 -29.94 -58.09 15.10
C ALA A 5 -29.76 -57.31 16.40
N ASN A 6 -28.51 -57.00 16.78
CA ASN A 6 -27.94 -55.67 16.54
C ASN A 6 -26.65 -55.43 17.32
N ARG A 7 -25.79 -54.61 16.68
CA ARG A 7 -24.72 -53.79 17.28
C ARG A 7 -23.57 -54.57 17.91
N ALA A 8 -22.70 -55.08 17.04
CA ALA A 8 -21.28 -54.86 17.29
C ALA A 8 -21.06 -53.35 17.27
N ASP A 9 -20.79 -52.78 18.45
CA ASP A 9 -20.30 -51.42 18.59
C ASP A 9 -19.05 -51.27 17.74
N SER A 10 -19.20 -50.61 16.59
CA SER A 10 -18.08 -49.94 15.94
C SER A 10 -17.73 -48.76 16.83
N GLU A 11 -16.93 -49.02 17.86
CA GLU A 11 -16.16 -47.96 18.50
C GLU A 11 -15.29 -47.32 17.41
N LEU A 12 -15.80 -46.25 16.83
CA LEU A 12 -14.99 -45.17 16.31
C LEU A 12 -14.12 -44.74 17.47
N SER A 13 -12.94 -45.36 17.60
CA SER A 13 -11.89 -44.90 18.49
C SER A 13 -11.47 -43.53 17.99
N GLY A 14 -12.18 -42.52 18.49
CA GLY A 14 -11.82 -41.12 18.36
C GLY A 14 -10.49 -40.93 19.05
N GLY A 15 -9.40 -41.16 18.32
CA GLY A 15 -8.09 -40.65 18.68
C GLY A 15 -8.24 -39.17 18.98
N ASN A 16 -7.52 -38.67 19.98
CA ASN A 16 -7.54 -37.28 20.47
C ASN A 16 -7.13 -36.21 19.43
N GLY A 17 -7.22 -36.51 18.13
CA GLY A 17 -6.77 -35.67 17.03
C GLY A 17 -5.24 -35.59 16.91
N ALA A 18 -4.48 -36.26 17.78
CA ALA A 18 -3.03 -36.22 17.72
C ALA A 18 -2.50 -37.00 16.53
N LEU A 19 -1.48 -36.45 15.89
CA LEU A 19 -0.71 -37.12 14.87
C LEU A 19 0.04 -38.31 15.48
N THR A 20 -0.20 -39.51 14.97
CA THR A 20 0.46 -40.73 15.48
C THR A 20 1.70 -41.08 14.66
N MET A 21 2.61 -41.85 15.25
CA MET A 21 3.82 -42.33 14.56
C MET A 21 3.47 -43.28 13.41
N ASP A 22 2.42 -44.09 13.56
CA ASP A 22 1.94 -44.97 12.49
C ASP A 22 1.44 -44.16 11.29
N ARG A 23 0.70 -43.06 11.53
CA ARG A 23 0.28 -42.14 10.46
C ARG A 23 1.45 -41.46 9.77
N LEU A 24 2.47 -41.05 10.53
CA LEU A 24 3.70 -40.50 9.94
C LEU A 24 4.46 -41.53 9.09
N ALA A 25 4.51 -42.79 9.53
CA ALA A 25 5.12 -43.86 8.77
C ALA A 25 4.35 -44.14 7.46
N GLU A 26 3.02 -44.12 7.50
CA GLU A 26 2.17 -44.22 6.30
C GLU A 26 2.42 -43.05 5.32
N PHE A 27 2.57 -41.82 5.82
CA PHE A 27 2.90 -40.66 4.99
C PHE A 27 4.26 -40.81 4.32
N GLN A 28 5.28 -41.24 5.07
CA GLN A 28 6.62 -41.48 4.53
C GLN A 28 6.60 -42.58 3.46
N GLN A 29 5.88 -43.69 3.72
CA GLN A 29 5.74 -44.77 2.76
C GLN A 29 5.04 -44.29 1.48
N SER A 30 3.97 -43.49 1.59
CA SER A 30 3.29 -42.89 0.44
C SER A 30 4.19 -41.93 -0.33
N PHE A 31 5.03 -41.17 0.38
CA PHE A 31 6.00 -40.27 -0.24
C PHE A 31 7.05 -41.04 -1.05
N ASP A 32 7.67 -42.06 -0.45
CA ASP A 32 8.73 -42.87 -1.05
C ASP A 32 8.24 -43.71 -2.23
N ALA A 33 6.97 -44.10 -2.23
CA ALA A 33 6.36 -44.87 -3.31
C ALA A 33 6.17 -44.07 -4.61
N ASN A 34 6.16 -42.73 -4.57
CA ASN A 34 6.02 -41.89 -5.76
C ASN A 34 7.38 -41.36 -6.23
N PRO A 35 7.93 -41.84 -7.36
CA PRO A 35 9.23 -41.39 -7.85
C PRO A 35 9.29 -39.89 -8.16
N SER A 36 8.15 -39.27 -8.50
CA SER A 36 8.07 -37.83 -8.75
C SER A 36 8.35 -37.02 -7.49
N ASN A 37 7.96 -37.53 -6.31
CA ASN A 37 8.25 -36.86 -5.03
C ASN A 37 9.74 -36.78 -4.78
N ARG A 38 10.47 -37.88 -5.00
CA ARG A 38 11.93 -37.90 -4.85
C ARG A 38 12.63 -36.99 -5.87
N LEU A 39 12.14 -36.98 -7.11
CA LEU A 39 12.63 -36.08 -8.15
C LEU A 39 12.45 -34.60 -7.74
N MET A 40 11.24 -34.22 -7.30
CA MET A 40 10.93 -32.86 -6.85
C MET A 40 11.69 -32.49 -5.58
N GLN A 41 11.85 -33.41 -4.63
CA GLN A 41 12.65 -33.19 -3.42
C GLN A 41 14.09 -32.81 -3.77
N ASN A 42 14.73 -33.55 -4.67
CA ASN A 42 16.10 -33.25 -5.09
C ASN A 42 16.22 -31.88 -5.76
N ALA A 43 15.23 -31.49 -6.59
CA ALA A 43 15.23 -30.21 -7.29
C ALA A 43 14.94 -29.03 -6.35
N VAL A 44 13.84 -29.08 -5.60
CA VAL A 44 13.34 -27.96 -4.79
C VAL A 44 14.21 -27.70 -3.55
N THR A 45 14.93 -28.71 -3.05
CA THR A 45 15.87 -28.50 -1.93
C THR A 45 17.14 -27.74 -2.29
N GLN A 46 17.39 -27.52 -3.59
CA GLN A 46 18.60 -26.85 -4.08
C GLN A 46 18.32 -25.57 -4.88
N HIS A 47 17.05 -25.32 -5.25
CA HIS A 47 16.64 -24.25 -6.14
C HIS A 47 15.39 -23.52 -5.63
N ASP A 48 15.14 -22.30 -6.12
CA ASP A 48 13.87 -21.63 -5.88
C ASP A 48 12.73 -22.43 -6.52
N VAL A 49 11.65 -22.67 -5.78
CA VAL A 49 10.54 -23.49 -6.25
C VAL A 49 9.87 -22.89 -7.50
N ASN A 50 9.89 -21.57 -7.67
CA ASN A 50 9.30 -20.92 -8.83
C ASN A 50 10.08 -21.20 -10.11
N ASP A 51 11.41 -21.33 -10.03
CA ASP A 51 12.25 -21.69 -11.18
C ASP A 51 11.95 -23.12 -11.64
N ILE A 52 11.70 -24.03 -10.69
CA ILE A 52 11.33 -25.42 -10.97
C ILE A 52 9.90 -25.53 -11.51
N ALA A 53 8.97 -24.75 -10.97
CA ALA A 53 7.55 -24.78 -11.35
C ALA A 53 7.24 -24.02 -12.67
N LEU A 54 8.22 -23.31 -13.23
CA LEU A 54 8.05 -22.55 -14.47
C LEU A 54 7.62 -23.46 -15.63
N ASN A 55 6.46 -23.14 -16.23
CA ASN A 55 6.01 -23.84 -17.43
C ASN A 55 6.64 -23.20 -18.68
N ARG A 56 7.56 -23.93 -19.29
CA ARG A 56 8.30 -23.44 -20.48
C ARG A 56 7.40 -23.19 -21.69
N SER A 57 6.29 -23.91 -21.86
CA SER A 57 5.39 -23.67 -23.01
C SER A 57 4.71 -22.31 -22.90
N ILE A 58 4.20 -21.97 -21.71
CA ILE A 58 3.58 -20.66 -21.43
C ILE A 58 4.58 -19.53 -21.69
N VAL A 59 5.82 -19.67 -21.22
CA VAL A 59 6.87 -18.66 -21.46
C VAL A 59 7.19 -18.51 -22.95
N THR A 60 7.07 -19.59 -23.73
CA THR A 60 7.33 -19.56 -25.18
C THR A 60 6.17 -18.97 -25.96
N GLU A 61 4.94 -19.20 -25.51
CA GLU A 61 3.71 -18.77 -26.17
C GLU A 61 3.25 -17.36 -25.76
N ALA A 62 3.76 -16.83 -24.64
CA ALA A 62 3.49 -15.47 -24.19
C ALA A 62 4.07 -14.43 -25.15
N ASP A 63 3.24 -13.93 -26.05
CA ASP A 63 3.58 -12.82 -26.94
C ASP A 63 3.38 -11.48 -26.21
N HIS A 64 4.39 -10.62 -26.27
CA HIS A 64 4.38 -9.26 -25.73
C HIS A 64 4.20 -8.20 -26.83
N THR A 65 3.64 -8.60 -27.96
CA THR A 65 3.25 -7.72 -29.07
C THR A 65 1.77 -7.38 -28.95
N PHE A 66 1.45 -6.09 -28.89
CA PHE A 66 0.08 -5.61 -28.72
C PHE A 66 -0.32 -4.71 -29.89
N SER A 67 -1.55 -4.86 -30.39
CA SER A 67 -2.08 -4.03 -31.50
C SER A 67 -2.33 -2.58 -31.11
N THR A 68 -2.50 -2.31 -29.81
CA THR A 68 -2.65 -0.98 -29.23
C THR A 68 -1.62 -0.83 -28.12
N VAL A 69 -0.69 0.11 -28.29
CA VAL A 69 0.36 0.44 -27.33
C VAL A 69 0.24 1.92 -26.99
N LEU A 70 0.19 2.23 -25.70
CA LEU A 70 0.01 3.60 -25.21
C LEU A 70 1.34 4.33 -25.03
N ASP A 71 2.44 3.59 -24.90
CA ASP A 71 3.69 4.13 -24.39
C ASP A 71 4.98 3.55 -24.98
N ASP A 72 6.02 4.40 -24.98
CA ASP A 72 7.42 4.06 -25.25
C ASP A 72 8.38 4.65 -24.18
N TRP A 73 7.85 5.08 -23.02
CA TRP A 73 8.63 5.73 -21.97
C TRP A 73 9.40 4.75 -21.08
N GLY A 74 10.39 5.27 -20.36
CA GLY A 74 11.20 4.51 -19.40
C GLY A 74 10.39 4.11 -18.16
N VAL A 75 10.69 2.92 -17.64
CA VAL A 75 10.06 2.40 -16.42
C VAL A 75 10.49 3.16 -15.17
N THR A 76 9.61 3.20 -14.18
CA THR A 76 9.88 3.74 -12.84
C THR A 76 10.17 2.61 -11.85
N ASN A 77 10.88 2.89 -10.75
CA ASN A 77 11.22 1.87 -9.74
C ASN A 77 10.93 2.38 -8.32
N GLN A 78 9.97 1.75 -7.64
CA GLN A 78 9.60 2.07 -6.24
C GLN A 78 10.58 1.52 -5.19
N ALA A 79 11.55 0.72 -5.63
CA ALA A 79 12.55 0.06 -4.79
C ALA A 79 11.89 -0.75 -3.65
N ARG A 80 12.38 -0.63 -2.42
CA ARG A 80 11.93 -1.42 -1.26
C ARG A 80 10.84 -0.69 -0.48
N THR A 81 9.81 -0.23 -1.17
CA THR A 81 8.66 0.49 -0.57
C THR A 81 7.33 -0.02 -1.11
N GLY A 82 6.25 0.25 -0.38
CA GLY A 82 4.87 -0.12 -0.78
C GLY A 82 4.13 0.95 -1.59
N ARG A 83 4.84 1.78 -2.37
CA ARG A 83 4.27 2.96 -3.06
C ARG A 83 3.67 2.69 -4.44
N CYS A 84 3.39 1.43 -4.78
CA CYS A 84 2.93 1.03 -6.13
C CYS A 84 1.76 1.87 -6.65
N TRP A 85 0.79 2.17 -5.80
CA TRP A 85 -0.37 3.01 -6.10
C TRP A 85 -0.01 4.44 -6.50
N MET A 86 0.94 5.08 -5.81
CA MET A 86 1.45 6.41 -6.19
C MET A 86 2.20 6.37 -7.51
N PHE A 87 3.06 5.37 -7.71
CA PHE A 87 3.79 5.19 -8.96
C PHE A 87 2.84 4.97 -10.13
N ALA A 88 1.81 4.14 -9.96
CA ALA A 88 0.79 3.89 -10.97
C ALA A 88 -0.01 5.16 -11.31
N GLY A 89 -0.49 5.90 -10.30
CA GLY A 89 -1.22 7.16 -10.50
C GLY A 89 -0.37 8.24 -11.20
N LEU A 90 0.89 8.40 -10.80
CA LEU A 90 1.80 9.34 -11.45
C LEU A 90 2.27 8.88 -12.84
N ASN A 91 2.31 7.57 -13.09
CA ASN A 91 2.57 7.01 -14.43
C ASN A 91 1.42 7.27 -15.39
N LEU A 92 0.17 7.27 -14.90
CA LEU A 92 -0.98 7.71 -15.67
C LEU A 92 -0.84 9.19 -16.05
N PHE A 93 -0.51 10.07 -15.10
CA PHE A 93 -0.40 11.51 -15.38
C PHE A 93 0.73 11.85 -16.35
N ARG A 94 1.90 11.21 -16.20
CA ARG A 94 3.10 11.61 -16.96
C ARG A 94 2.96 11.36 -18.46
N ALA A 95 2.03 10.50 -18.87
CA ALA A 95 1.71 10.19 -20.25
C ALA A 95 1.33 11.45 -21.05
N GLY A 96 0.44 12.27 -20.49
CA GLY A 96 0.04 13.54 -21.09
C GLY A 96 1.06 14.65 -20.84
N THR A 97 1.61 14.73 -19.63
CA THR A 97 2.61 15.75 -19.25
C THR A 97 3.81 15.76 -20.19
N ARG A 98 4.35 14.58 -20.58
CA ARG A 98 5.49 14.53 -21.51
C ARG A 98 5.16 15.10 -22.89
N ASN A 99 3.90 14.97 -23.33
CA ASN A 99 3.44 15.48 -24.61
C ASN A 99 3.30 17.00 -24.56
N ILE A 100 2.68 17.53 -23.50
CA ILE A 100 2.57 18.98 -23.24
C ILE A 100 3.96 19.63 -23.24
N MET A 101 4.91 19.01 -22.55
CA MET A 101 6.28 19.51 -22.41
C MET A 101 7.21 19.19 -23.58
N ASN A 102 6.77 18.37 -24.53
CA ASN A 102 7.57 17.85 -25.63
C ASN A 102 8.89 17.16 -25.19
N VAL A 103 8.85 16.37 -24.11
CA VAL A 103 10.01 15.63 -23.57
C VAL A 103 9.90 14.13 -23.85
N LYS A 104 11.05 13.45 -23.97
CA LYS A 104 11.08 11.98 -24.13
C LYS A 104 10.78 11.26 -22.82
N GLN A 105 11.26 11.80 -21.71
CA GLN A 105 11.14 11.21 -20.39
C GLN A 105 10.74 12.30 -19.39
N PHE A 106 9.79 11.96 -18.53
CA PHE A 106 9.36 12.80 -17.41
C PHE A 106 8.98 11.89 -16.26
N GLU A 107 9.23 12.35 -15.03
CA GLU A 107 8.73 11.73 -13.82
C GLU A 107 8.26 12.81 -12.85
N PHE A 108 7.12 12.57 -12.22
CA PHE A 108 6.72 13.28 -11.02
C PHE A 108 7.48 12.75 -9.80
N SER A 109 7.57 13.55 -8.75
CA SER A 109 8.15 13.16 -7.48
C SER A 109 7.20 12.24 -6.71
N GLN A 110 7.55 10.96 -6.66
CA GLN A 110 6.84 10.00 -5.80
C GLN A 110 7.18 10.22 -4.31
N ASN A 111 8.36 10.79 -4.01
CA ASN A 111 8.75 11.20 -2.67
C ASN A 111 7.87 12.35 -2.12
N TYR A 112 7.50 13.31 -2.97
CA TYR A 112 6.60 14.40 -2.61
C TYR A 112 5.24 13.89 -2.13
N LEU A 113 4.59 13.00 -2.88
CA LEU A 113 3.33 12.40 -2.45
C LEU A 113 3.49 11.46 -1.25
N MET A 114 4.63 10.76 -1.12
CA MET A 114 4.93 9.94 0.06
C MET A 114 4.98 10.76 1.34
N PHE A 115 5.56 11.97 1.29
CA PHE A 115 5.58 12.86 2.44
C PHE A 115 4.16 13.23 2.87
N TRP A 116 3.36 13.75 1.94
CA TRP A 116 2.01 14.22 2.24
C TRP A 116 1.07 13.09 2.65
N ASP A 117 1.15 11.91 2.03
CA ASP A 117 0.40 10.73 2.46
C ASP A 117 0.68 10.39 3.92
N LYS A 118 1.96 10.36 4.31
CA LYS A 118 2.33 9.98 5.67
C LYS A 118 1.90 11.01 6.70
N MET A 119 1.98 12.30 6.36
CA MET A 119 1.48 13.38 7.23
C MET A 119 -0.03 13.31 7.42
N GLU A 120 -0.76 13.27 6.31
CA GLU A 120 -2.22 13.26 6.34
C GLU A 120 -2.74 11.99 7.01
N ARG A 121 -2.14 10.83 6.72
CA ARG A 121 -2.51 9.56 7.34
C ARG A 121 -2.27 9.55 8.83
N ALA A 122 -1.18 10.17 9.30
CA ALA A 122 -0.95 10.33 10.72
C ALA A 122 -2.11 11.09 11.38
N ASN A 123 -2.55 12.19 10.77
CA ASN A 123 -3.69 12.96 11.25
C ASN A 123 -4.99 12.15 11.21
N PHE A 124 -5.27 11.47 10.10
CA PHE A 124 -6.43 10.61 9.92
C PHE A 124 -6.53 9.52 10.99
N VAL A 125 -5.45 8.79 11.24
CA VAL A 125 -5.45 7.72 12.24
C VAL A 125 -5.56 8.27 13.66
N LEU A 126 -4.93 9.42 13.98
CA LEU A 126 -5.07 10.00 15.32
C LEU A 126 -6.48 10.54 15.58
N GLU A 127 -7.17 11.09 14.59
CA GLU A 127 -8.61 11.41 14.71
C GLU A 127 -9.44 10.13 14.91
N ALA A 128 -9.13 9.03 14.21
CA ALA A 128 -9.79 7.75 14.46
C ALA A 128 -9.53 7.21 15.89
N ILE A 129 -8.35 7.49 16.47
CA ILE A 129 -8.07 7.16 17.88
C ILE A 129 -8.88 8.04 18.83
N ILE A 130 -9.09 9.32 18.51
CA ILE A 130 -9.98 10.20 19.28
C ILE A 130 -11.42 9.66 19.22
N GLU A 131 -11.91 9.30 18.03
CA GLU A 131 -13.25 8.77 17.80
C GLU A 131 -13.50 7.45 18.57
N THR A 132 -12.46 6.63 18.74
CA THR A 132 -12.53 5.32 19.40
C THR A 132 -11.97 5.32 20.81
N ALA A 133 -11.78 6.48 21.43
CA ALA A 133 -11.14 6.62 22.73
C ALA A 133 -11.92 5.94 23.88
N ASP A 134 -13.24 5.83 23.74
CA ASP A 134 -14.16 5.17 24.67
C ASP A 134 -14.09 3.64 24.63
N ARG A 135 -13.58 3.05 23.55
CA ARG A 135 -13.43 1.60 23.39
C ARG A 135 -12.26 1.09 24.20
N THR A 136 -12.26 -0.20 24.54
CA THR A 136 -11.14 -0.84 25.25
C THR A 136 -9.90 -0.94 24.35
N VAL A 137 -8.71 -1.03 24.95
CA VAL A 137 -7.44 -1.09 24.19
C VAL A 137 -7.29 -2.39 23.38
N ASP A 138 -7.98 -3.45 23.79
CA ASP A 138 -8.06 -4.75 23.13
C ASP A 138 -9.21 -4.85 22.11
N ASP A 139 -9.97 -3.77 21.90
CA ASP A 139 -10.93 -3.68 20.80
C ASP A 139 -10.24 -3.94 19.47
N ARG A 140 -10.88 -4.75 18.62
CA ARG A 140 -10.28 -5.19 17.36
C ARG A 140 -10.01 -4.03 16.40
N THR A 141 -10.83 -2.98 16.44
CA THR A 141 -10.66 -1.78 15.61
C THR A 141 -9.45 -0.99 16.09
N VAL A 142 -9.33 -0.77 17.40
CA VAL A 142 -8.20 -0.06 18.02
C VAL A 142 -6.90 -0.83 17.76
N ALA A 143 -6.92 -2.15 17.94
CA ALA A 143 -5.77 -3.01 17.64
C ALA A 143 -5.35 -2.90 16.17
N TRP A 144 -6.31 -2.87 15.24
CA TRP A 144 -6.04 -2.72 13.80
C TRP A 144 -5.44 -1.34 13.47
N LEU A 145 -6.01 -0.26 13.98
CA LEU A 145 -5.50 1.12 13.81
C LEU A 145 -4.05 1.26 14.29
N LEU A 146 -3.65 0.54 15.34
CA LEU A 146 -2.32 0.59 15.95
C LEU A 146 -1.33 -0.46 15.39
N GLN A 147 -1.81 -1.43 14.61
CA GLN A 147 -0.97 -2.50 14.07
C GLN A 147 0.03 -1.94 13.04
N ARG A 148 -0.46 -1.11 12.10
CA ARG A 148 0.33 -0.47 11.02
C ARG A 148 -0.23 0.92 10.68
N SER A 149 -0.31 1.79 11.69
CA SER A 149 -0.88 3.14 11.61
C SER A 149 -0.36 3.97 10.43
N ILE A 150 0.94 3.87 10.13
CA ILE A 150 1.54 4.52 8.96
C ILE A 150 2.27 3.48 8.12
N GLU A 151 1.57 2.93 7.14
CA GLU A 151 2.12 2.09 6.08
C GLU A 151 2.35 2.89 4.78
N ASP A 152 2.90 2.23 3.75
CA ASP A 152 3.15 2.86 2.46
C ASP A 152 1.99 2.71 1.47
N GLY A 153 1.12 1.72 1.67
CA GLY A 153 0.06 1.35 0.74
C GLY A 153 -1.13 2.32 0.77
N GLY A 154 -1.87 2.38 -0.33
CA GLY A 154 -3.05 3.22 -0.46
C GLY A 154 -3.90 2.81 -1.66
N GLN A 155 -4.98 3.55 -1.88
CA GLN A 155 -5.96 3.32 -2.93
C GLN A 155 -6.12 4.54 -3.84
N TRP A 156 -6.92 4.39 -4.90
CA TRP A 156 -7.16 5.45 -5.88
C TRP A 156 -7.69 6.74 -5.24
N ASP A 157 -8.73 6.67 -4.41
CA ASP A 157 -9.36 7.86 -3.83
C ASP A 157 -8.41 8.62 -2.88
N MET A 158 -7.55 7.87 -2.18
CA MET A 158 -6.47 8.44 -1.36
C MET A 158 -5.44 9.19 -2.21
N PHE A 159 -5.17 8.73 -3.44
CA PHE A 159 -4.25 9.38 -4.36
C PHE A 159 -4.89 10.64 -4.94
N VAL A 160 -6.14 10.55 -5.39
CA VAL A 160 -6.96 11.68 -5.86
C VAL A 160 -6.99 12.77 -4.80
N GLY A 161 -7.27 12.42 -3.55
CA GLY A 161 -7.29 13.38 -2.45
C GLY A 161 -5.95 14.09 -2.24
N LEU A 162 -4.83 13.35 -2.26
CA LEU A 162 -3.50 13.95 -2.14
C LEU A 162 -3.19 14.92 -3.28
N VAL A 163 -3.47 14.53 -4.52
CA VAL A 163 -3.25 15.39 -5.69
C VAL A 163 -4.13 16.64 -5.60
N LYS A 164 -5.39 16.49 -5.18
CA LYS A 164 -6.33 17.62 -5.03
C LYS A 164 -5.87 18.63 -3.98
N LYS A 165 -5.34 18.15 -2.86
CA LYS A 165 -4.96 19.01 -1.72
C LYS A 165 -3.54 19.58 -1.84
N HIS A 166 -2.61 18.77 -2.33
CA HIS A 166 -1.18 19.08 -2.32
C HIS A 166 -0.56 19.21 -3.71
N GLY A 167 -1.30 18.94 -4.78
CA GLY A 167 -0.80 18.98 -6.14
C GLY A 167 0.25 17.89 -6.43
N VAL A 168 1.07 18.12 -7.45
CA VAL A 168 2.17 17.24 -7.83
C VAL A 168 3.39 18.07 -8.23
N ALA A 169 4.58 17.52 -8.05
CA ALA A 169 5.84 18.20 -8.40
C ALA A 169 6.69 17.33 -9.34
N PRO A 170 7.54 17.91 -10.20
CA PRO A 170 8.57 17.16 -10.93
C PRO A 170 9.51 16.40 -9.99
N LYS A 171 10.00 15.23 -10.41
CA LYS A 171 10.97 14.44 -9.62
C LYS A 171 12.28 15.18 -9.33
N THR A 172 12.66 16.13 -10.19
CA THR A 172 13.85 16.96 -10.02
C THR A 172 13.69 18.02 -8.92
N VAL A 173 12.44 18.36 -8.56
CA VAL A 173 12.12 19.34 -7.52
C VAL A 173 12.19 18.71 -6.13
N MET A 174 11.78 17.44 -6.00
CA MET A 174 11.96 16.66 -4.78
C MET A 174 12.41 15.24 -5.15
N THR A 175 13.71 15.00 -5.08
CA THR A 175 14.30 13.71 -5.48
C THR A 175 14.04 12.63 -4.45
N GLU A 176 14.25 11.37 -4.84
CA GLU A 176 14.24 10.24 -3.89
C GLU A 176 15.37 10.38 -2.85
N THR A 177 15.11 9.88 -1.64
CA THR A 177 16.08 9.72 -0.56
C THR A 177 16.32 8.24 -0.26
N GLN A 178 17.24 7.93 0.65
CA GLN A 178 17.42 6.56 1.13
C GLN A 178 16.11 6.00 1.71
N SER A 179 15.36 6.81 2.46
CA SER A 179 14.13 6.38 3.13
C SER A 179 12.94 6.32 2.19
N SER A 180 12.87 7.17 1.16
CA SER A 180 11.85 7.02 0.12
C SER A 180 12.09 5.78 -0.73
N ALA A 181 13.32 5.29 -0.88
CA ALA A 181 13.63 4.04 -1.58
C ALA A 181 13.65 2.77 -0.68
N SER A 182 13.58 2.94 0.64
CA SER A 182 13.64 1.85 1.63
C SER A 182 13.01 2.26 2.97
N SER A 183 11.68 2.30 3.01
CA SER A 183 10.87 2.96 4.04
C SER A 183 10.79 2.25 5.41
N MET A 184 11.18 0.98 5.49
CA MET A 184 10.96 0.12 6.68
C MET A 184 11.40 0.77 8.00
N ARG A 185 12.59 1.38 8.06
CA ARG A 185 13.11 1.99 9.29
C ARG A 185 12.34 3.25 9.68
N MET A 186 12.08 4.13 8.72
CA MET A 186 11.26 5.32 8.93
C MET A 186 9.85 4.94 9.41
N ASN A 187 9.20 3.98 8.75
CA ASN A 187 7.87 3.51 9.16
C ASN A 187 7.89 2.91 10.58
N SER A 188 8.95 2.21 10.98
CA SER A 188 9.08 1.71 12.36
C SER A 188 9.09 2.86 13.39
N MET A 189 9.86 3.92 13.12
CA MET A 189 9.94 5.11 13.98
C MET A 189 8.61 5.88 14.01
N LEU A 190 7.98 6.08 12.86
CA LEU A 190 6.68 6.73 12.76
C LEU A 190 5.61 5.96 13.53
N ASN A 191 5.51 4.64 13.34
CA ASN A 191 4.56 3.80 14.09
C ASN A 191 4.82 3.80 15.60
N TYR A 192 6.08 3.91 16.04
CA TYR A 192 6.40 4.10 17.46
C TYR A 192 5.81 5.41 17.99
N GLN A 193 6.02 6.54 17.29
CA GLN A 193 5.49 7.84 17.70
C GLN A 193 3.95 7.87 17.66
N MET A 194 3.34 7.26 16.64
CA MET A 194 1.88 7.13 16.54
C MET A 194 1.27 6.39 17.74
N ARG A 195 1.91 5.31 18.19
CA ARG A 195 1.45 4.55 19.38
C ARG A 195 1.62 5.34 20.67
N GLN A 196 2.68 6.14 20.79
CA GLN A 196 2.86 7.05 21.93
C GLN A 196 1.78 8.13 21.94
N GLY A 197 1.50 8.77 20.80
CA GLY A 197 0.44 9.76 20.66
C GLY A 197 -0.94 9.16 20.97
N ALA A 198 -1.25 8.00 20.39
CA ALA A 198 -2.51 7.30 20.64
C ALA A 198 -2.71 6.95 22.11
N LYS A 199 -1.66 6.50 22.82
CA LYS A 199 -1.73 6.27 24.26
C LYS A 199 -2.07 7.56 25.01
N LYS A 200 -1.35 8.66 24.74
CA LYS A 200 -1.58 9.95 25.42
C LYS A 200 -2.99 10.51 25.16
N ILE A 201 -3.50 10.37 23.94
CA ILE A 201 -4.89 10.75 23.58
C ILE A 201 -5.88 9.98 24.45
N ARG A 202 -5.70 8.66 24.56
CA ARG A 202 -6.59 7.79 25.34
C ARG A 202 -6.46 8.01 26.85
N ASP A 203 -5.25 8.31 27.34
CA ASP A 203 -5.04 8.75 28.73
C ASP A 203 -5.80 10.06 29.01
N SER A 204 -5.79 11.00 28.05
CA SER A 204 -6.53 12.27 28.15
C SER A 204 -8.04 12.06 28.16
N TYR A 205 -8.55 11.10 27.38
CA TYR A 205 -9.95 10.69 27.44
C TYR A 205 -10.31 10.08 28.81
N ALA A 206 -9.49 9.15 29.31
CA ALA A 206 -9.71 8.51 30.60
C ALA A 206 -9.62 9.49 31.79
N GLY A 207 -8.84 10.57 31.65
CA GLY A 207 -8.77 11.67 32.61
C GLY A 207 -9.86 12.73 32.46
N GLU A 208 -10.81 12.53 31.53
CA GLU A 208 -11.90 13.48 31.23
C GLU A 208 -11.40 14.89 30.84
N SER A 209 -10.21 14.99 30.25
CA SER A 209 -9.57 16.28 29.89
C SER A 209 -10.27 17.04 28.75
N GLY A 210 -11.21 16.40 28.06
CA GLY A 210 -11.99 17.00 26.98
C GLY A 210 -11.34 16.90 25.59
N LEU A 211 -12.15 17.15 24.55
CA LEU A 211 -11.76 17.00 23.15
C LEU A 211 -10.63 17.97 22.72
N GLU A 212 -10.61 19.18 23.28
CA GLU A 212 -9.56 20.17 22.97
C GLU A 212 -8.18 19.66 23.40
N GLU A 213 -8.06 19.07 24.59
CA GLU A 213 -6.79 18.51 25.06
C GLU A 213 -6.37 17.29 24.23
N MET A 214 -7.30 16.42 23.85
CA MET A 214 -7.02 15.28 22.98
C MET A 214 -6.47 15.73 21.61
N ARG A 215 -7.02 16.79 21.04
CA ARG A 215 -6.52 17.38 19.78
C ARG A 215 -5.20 18.12 19.96
N ARG A 216 -4.97 18.75 21.12
CA ARG A 216 -3.65 19.32 21.45
C ARG A 216 -2.56 18.25 21.46
N VAL A 217 -2.82 17.09 22.07
CA VAL A 217 -1.90 15.93 22.07
C VAL A 217 -1.71 15.37 20.66
N LYS A 218 -2.76 15.33 19.84
CA LYS A 218 -2.66 14.97 18.42
C LYS A 218 -1.69 15.91 17.70
N ASP A 219 -1.84 17.21 17.84
CA ASP A 219 -1.03 18.21 17.14
C ASP A 219 0.45 18.14 17.55
N GLU A 220 0.75 17.93 18.84
CA GLU A 220 2.12 17.66 19.30
C GLU A 220 2.70 16.40 18.66
N THR A 221 1.89 15.35 18.51
CA THR A 221 2.32 14.10 17.86
C THR A 221 2.58 14.34 16.37
N LEU A 222 1.72 15.09 15.69
CA LEU A 222 1.88 15.44 14.28
C LEU A 222 3.12 16.29 14.03
N GLU A 223 3.47 17.20 14.93
CA GLU A 223 4.72 17.97 14.85
C GLU A 223 5.95 17.03 14.88
N VAL A 224 5.96 16.05 15.78
CA VAL A 224 7.03 15.03 15.82
C VAL A 224 7.07 14.21 14.53
N ILE A 225 5.92 13.80 14.00
CA ILE A 225 5.83 13.07 12.74
C ILE A 225 6.38 13.92 11.58
N HIS A 226 6.00 15.19 11.50
CA HIS A 226 6.49 16.14 10.50
C HIS A 226 8.02 16.28 10.54
N HIS A 227 8.61 16.39 11.74
CA HIS A 227 10.06 16.42 11.90
C HIS A 227 10.74 15.14 11.41
N VAL A 228 10.22 13.97 11.79
CA VAL A 228 10.76 12.68 11.31
C VAL A 228 10.68 12.59 9.79
N LEU A 229 9.53 12.93 9.20
CA LEU A 229 9.35 12.91 7.75
C LEU A 229 10.31 13.88 7.05
N SER A 230 10.46 15.11 7.55
CA SER A 230 11.38 16.10 6.97
C SER A 230 12.84 15.64 7.02
N ILE A 231 13.25 14.98 8.11
CA ILE A 231 14.61 14.41 8.25
C ILE A 231 14.84 13.26 7.26
N HIS A 232 13.83 12.41 7.05
CA HIS A 232 13.96 11.21 6.21
C HIS A 232 13.75 11.45 4.71
N LEU A 233 12.84 12.35 4.35
CA LEU A 233 12.34 12.55 2.99
C LEU A 233 12.75 13.90 2.39
N GLY A 234 13.28 14.81 3.22
CA GLY A 234 13.41 16.23 2.88
C GLY A 234 12.10 16.99 3.09
N THR A 235 12.18 18.31 3.02
CA THR A 235 11.02 19.19 3.16
C THR A 235 10.36 19.40 1.79
N PRO A 236 9.05 19.14 1.63
CA PRO A 236 8.35 19.42 0.39
C PRO A 236 8.42 20.91 0.05
N PRO A 237 8.72 21.26 -1.21
CA PRO A 237 8.74 22.66 -1.61
C PRO A 237 7.31 23.21 -1.72
N SER A 238 7.08 24.39 -1.16
CA SER A 238 5.84 25.16 -1.36
C SER A 238 5.78 25.80 -2.74
N GLU A 239 6.93 26.11 -3.32
CA GLU A 239 7.12 26.73 -4.63
C GLU A 239 8.47 26.32 -5.23
N PHE A 240 8.57 26.34 -6.57
CA PHE A 240 9.81 26.03 -7.28
C PHE A 240 9.85 26.72 -8.64
N ASP A 241 11.06 27.07 -9.10
CA ASP A 241 11.29 27.54 -10.47
C ASP A 241 11.25 26.37 -11.45
N TRP A 242 10.39 26.46 -12.46
CA TRP A 242 10.27 25.42 -13.47
C TRP A 242 10.94 25.79 -14.80
N GLN A 243 11.80 24.89 -15.26
CA GLN A 243 12.49 25.00 -16.54
C GLN A 243 12.91 23.62 -17.04
N TRP A 244 12.93 23.43 -18.35
CA TRP A 244 13.32 22.17 -18.98
C TRP A 244 13.90 22.40 -20.37
N LYS A 245 14.52 21.36 -20.92
CA LYS A 245 14.92 21.29 -22.33
C LYS A 245 14.07 20.23 -23.01
N ASP A 246 13.40 20.59 -24.09
CA ASP A 246 12.56 19.65 -24.83
C ASP A 246 13.40 18.69 -25.70
N LYS A 247 12.73 17.74 -26.34
CA LYS A 247 13.39 16.72 -27.18
C LYS A 247 14.01 17.29 -28.47
N ASP A 248 13.63 18.51 -28.86
CA ASP A 248 14.18 19.24 -30.01
C ASP A 248 15.38 20.12 -29.61
N GLY A 249 15.69 20.15 -28.31
CA GLY A 249 16.81 20.85 -27.74
C GLY A 249 16.54 22.32 -27.40
N LYS A 250 15.29 22.77 -27.46
CA LYS A 250 14.89 24.12 -27.07
C LYS A 250 14.74 24.21 -25.55
N PHE A 251 15.28 25.29 -24.98
CA PHE A 251 15.11 25.61 -23.57
C PHE A 251 13.77 26.30 -23.33
N HIS A 252 13.10 25.89 -22.26
CA HIS A 252 11.84 26.46 -21.78
C HIS A 252 11.99 26.84 -20.31
N ARG A 253 11.33 27.93 -19.92
CA ARG A 253 11.20 28.39 -18.53
C ARG A 253 9.78 28.86 -18.34
N ASP A 254 9.18 28.44 -17.24
CA ASP A 254 7.79 28.75 -16.90
C ASP A 254 7.64 29.35 -15.51
N GLY A 255 8.69 30.06 -15.07
CA GLY A 255 8.70 30.83 -13.82
C GLY A 255 8.59 29.97 -12.56
N GLN A 256 8.36 30.67 -11.46
CA GLN A 256 8.08 30.08 -10.16
C GLN A 256 6.61 29.65 -10.10
N MET A 257 6.35 28.46 -9.55
CA MET A 257 4.99 27.95 -9.35
C MET A 257 4.92 27.02 -8.15
N THR A 258 3.70 26.83 -7.66
CA THR A 258 3.37 25.85 -6.63
C THR A 258 3.12 24.46 -7.22
N PRO A 259 3.18 23.39 -6.41
CA PRO A 259 2.77 22.04 -6.84
C PRO A 259 1.32 21.94 -7.35
N LEU A 260 0.41 22.78 -6.86
CA LEU A 260 -0.98 22.83 -7.33
C LEU A 260 -1.08 23.45 -8.72
N GLU A 261 -0.43 24.61 -8.92
CA GLU A 261 -0.37 25.25 -10.24
C GLU A 261 0.33 24.35 -11.28
N PHE A 262 1.36 23.61 -10.86
CA PHE A 262 2.00 22.61 -11.72
C PHE A 262 1.03 21.51 -12.12
N ALA A 263 0.24 20.98 -11.17
CA ALA A 263 -0.78 19.98 -11.45
C ALA A 263 -1.81 20.51 -12.46
N ASP A 264 -2.39 21.67 -12.20
CA ASP A 264 -3.42 22.29 -13.05
C ASP A 264 -2.93 22.56 -14.48
N LYS A 265 -1.65 22.91 -14.64
CA LYS A 265 -1.07 23.27 -15.94
C LYS A 265 -0.55 22.08 -16.74
N TYR A 266 0.00 21.07 -16.06
CA TYR A 266 0.77 20.00 -16.71
C TYR A 266 0.17 18.61 -16.57
N VAL A 267 -0.93 18.43 -15.84
CA VAL A 267 -1.71 17.18 -15.81
C VAL A 267 -2.99 17.39 -16.62
N ASP A 268 -3.06 16.79 -17.81
CA ASP A 268 -4.24 16.83 -18.69
C ASP A 268 -5.26 15.73 -18.42
N THR A 269 -4.89 14.73 -17.61
CA THR A 269 -5.73 13.58 -17.32
C THR A 269 -6.94 14.02 -16.49
N PRO A 270 -8.19 13.67 -16.86
CA PRO A 270 -9.38 14.04 -16.10
C PRO A 270 -9.57 13.11 -14.88
N TRP A 271 -8.57 13.06 -14.01
CA TRP A 271 -8.48 12.10 -12.90
C TRP A 271 -9.58 12.29 -11.84
N GLN A 272 -10.18 13.47 -11.77
CA GLN A 272 -11.32 13.76 -10.88
C GLN A 272 -12.62 13.08 -11.35
N ASP A 273 -12.73 12.72 -12.63
CA ASP A 273 -13.92 12.09 -13.20
C ASP A 273 -13.85 10.56 -13.12
N TYR A 274 -12.73 10.01 -12.64
CA TYR A 274 -12.50 8.57 -12.62
C TYR A 274 -13.21 7.90 -11.45
N VAL A 275 -13.69 6.68 -11.69
CA VAL A 275 -14.32 5.83 -10.69
C VAL A 275 -13.52 4.55 -10.48
N CYS A 276 -13.41 4.10 -9.23
CA CYS A 276 -12.74 2.85 -8.90
C CYS A 276 -13.73 1.68 -9.07
N LEU A 277 -13.44 0.79 -10.03
CA LEU A 277 -14.20 -0.45 -10.23
C LEU A 277 -13.46 -1.62 -9.60
N VAL A 278 -14.19 -2.42 -8.81
CA VAL A 278 -13.65 -3.61 -8.14
C VAL A 278 -14.49 -4.84 -8.48
N HIS A 279 -13.85 -6.01 -8.51
CA HIS A 279 -14.54 -7.29 -8.63
C HIS A 279 -14.33 -8.10 -7.34
N ASP A 280 -15.34 -8.07 -6.47
CA ASP A 280 -15.36 -8.83 -5.21
C ASP A 280 -16.39 -9.97 -5.32
N PRO A 281 -15.96 -11.23 -5.50
CA PRO A 281 -16.86 -12.35 -5.77
C PRO A 281 -17.56 -12.89 -4.52
N ARG A 282 -17.36 -12.28 -3.34
CA ARG A 282 -18.04 -12.70 -2.10
C ARG A 282 -19.54 -12.46 -2.22
N GLU A 283 -20.33 -13.41 -1.72
CA GLU A 283 -21.80 -13.29 -1.70
C GLU A 283 -22.29 -12.03 -0.95
N THR A 284 -21.53 -11.55 0.03
CA THR A 284 -21.81 -10.33 0.80
C THR A 284 -21.61 -9.04 0.01
N SER A 285 -21.03 -9.11 -1.18
CA SER A 285 -20.64 -7.98 -2.02
C SER A 285 -21.31 -8.06 -3.40
N PRO A 286 -22.65 -7.99 -3.50
CA PRO A 286 -23.34 -8.04 -4.79
C PRO A 286 -22.86 -6.93 -5.75
N MET A 287 -22.90 -7.24 -7.05
CA MET A 287 -22.59 -6.33 -8.15
C MET A 287 -23.51 -5.08 -8.14
N ASP A 288 -23.07 -4.03 -8.85
CA ASP A 288 -23.81 -2.76 -9.02
C ASP A 288 -24.11 -2.03 -7.70
N ARG A 289 -23.18 -2.14 -6.74
CA ARG A 289 -23.23 -1.46 -5.45
C ARG A 289 -21.94 -0.70 -5.19
N THR A 290 -22.07 0.39 -4.43
CA THR A 290 -20.93 1.16 -3.91
C THR A 290 -20.57 0.66 -2.52
N TYR A 291 -19.28 0.50 -2.26
CA TYR A 291 -18.74 0.10 -0.97
C TYR A 291 -17.70 1.10 -0.49
N THR A 292 -17.57 1.21 0.82
CA THR A 292 -16.45 1.87 1.48
C THR A 292 -15.92 0.96 2.59
N ILE A 293 -14.66 1.14 2.96
CA ILE A 293 -14.01 0.36 4.00
C ILE A 293 -13.78 1.29 5.18
N ALA A 294 -14.39 0.98 6.32
CA ALA A 294 -14.26 1.78 7.54
C ALA A 294 -12.78 1.94 7.91
N TYR A 295 -12.39 3.19 8.22
CA TYR A 295 -11.02 3.60 8.56
C TYR A 295 -9.95 3.28 7.49
N LEU A 296 -10.34 2.99 6.24
CA LEU A 296 -9.41 2.94 5.11
C LEU A 296 -9.36 4.31 4.42
N GLY A 297 -8.43 5.14 4.85
CA GLY A 297 -8.20 6.46 4.29
C GLY A 297 -6.85 7.02 4.69
N ASN A 298 -6.50 8.16 4.13
CA ASN A 298 -5.32 8.94 4.51
C ASN A 298 -5.64 10.40 4.83
N MET A 299 -6.85 10.89 4.66
CA MET A 299 -7.22 12.28 4.90
C MET A 299 -8.59 12.35 5.58
N VAL A 300 -8.73 13.29 6.51
CA VAL A 300 -9.98 13.49 7.27
C VAL A 300 -11.04 14.19 6.41
N ASP A 301 -10.60 15.02 5.47
CA ASP A 301 -11.40 15.92 4.65
C ASP A 301 -11.46 15.51 3.16
N ALA A 302 -11.21 14.22 2.86
CA ALA A 302 -11.21 13.68 1.51
C ALA A 302 -12.62 13.56 0.89
#